data_AF-A0A2Z5ULX1-F1
#
_entry.id   AF-A0A2Z5ULX1-F1
#
_cell.length_a   1.000
_cell.length_b   1.000
_cell.length_c   1.000
_cell.angle_alpha   90.00
_cell.angle_beta   90.00
_cell.angle_gamma   90.00
#
_symmetry.space_group_name_H-M   'P 1'
#
loop_
_entity.id
_entity.type
_entity.pdbx_description
1 polymer ?
#
loop_
_entity_poly.entity_id
_entity_poly.type
_entity_poly.pdbx_seq_one_letter_code
_entity_poly.pdbx_strand_id
1 'polypeptide(L)'
;MLAETREALLPITGCENMAPRKRDRSLEPCAVSEEAYLSSGAGSPYAGLSREERRRRRRATLKYRTAHATRERIRVEAFNAAFGSLRRLLPTLPPDKKLSKIEILRLAICYIAYLNHVLDA
;
A
#
# COMPACT_ATOMS: atom_id res chain seq x y z
N MET A 1 -39.08 -11.10 -32.08
CA MET A 1 -38.22 -11.71 -31.03
C MET A 1 -36.78 -11.39 -31.38
N LEU A 2 -36.23 -10.33 -30.78
CA LEU A 2 -34.81 -9.98 -30.94
C LEU A 2 -34.02 -10.91 -30.00
N ALA A 3 -33.19 -11.77 -30.57
CA ALA A 3 -32.26 -12.59 -29.81
C ALA A 3 -30.99 -11.78 -29.54
N GLU A 4 -30.83 -11.35 -28.30
CA GLU A 4 -29.60 -10.72 -27.80
C GLU A 4 -28.47 -11.76 -27.75
N THR A 5 -27.48 -11.62 -28.63
CA THR A 5 -26.20 -12.32 -28.51
C THR A 5 -25.39 -11.68 -27.39
N ARG A 6 -25.46 -12.26 -26.19
CA ARG A 6 -24.57 -11.92 -25.07
C ARG A 6 -23.17 -12.46 -25.34
N GLU A 7 -22.26 -11.53 -25.64
CA GLU A 7 -20.81 -11.72 -25.62
C GLU A 7 -20.36 -12.40 -24.31
N ALA A 8 -19.81 -13.62 -24.46
CA ALA A 8 -19.17 -14.35 -23.38
C ALA A 8 -17.72 -13.86 -23.26
N LEU A 9 -17.48 -12.89 -22.37
CA LEU A 9 -16.11 -12.53 -21.98
C LEU A 9 -15.54 -13.63 -21.07
N LEU A 10 -14.64 -14.42 -21.64
CA LEU A 10 -13.83 -15.42 -20.93
C LEU A 10 -12.88 -14.74 -19.92
N PRO A 11 -12.58 -15.40 -18.78
CA PRO A 11 -11.65 -14.87 -17.79
C PRO A 11 -10.23 -14.83 -18.37
N ILE A 12 -9.56 -13.69 -18.17
CA ILE A 12 -8.15 -13.48 -18.51
C ILE A 12 -7.33 -14.38 -17.58
N THR A 13 -7.05 -15.61 -18.01
CA THR A 13 -6.05 -16.48 -17.42
C THR A 13 -4.72 -16.25 -18.12
N GLY A 14 -3.64 -16.09 -17.34
CA GLY A 14 -2.27 -16.28 -17.83
C GLY A 14 -1.42 -15.01 -18.02
N CYS A 15 -1.22 -14.20 -16.98
CA CYS A 15 0.06 -13.49 -16.86
C CYS A 15 1.06 -14.46 -16.23
N GLU A 16 1.72 -15.24 -17.08
CA GLU A 16 2.81 -16.12 -16.69
C GLU A 16 3.99 -15.29 -16.14
N ASN A 17 4.22 -15.46 -14.84
CA ASN A 17 5.51 -15.47 -14.15
C ASN A 17 6.71 -14.80 -14.85
N MET A 18 6.85 -13.48 -14.68
CA MET A 18 8.19 -12.90 -14.56
C MET A 18 8.62 -13.00 -13.09
N ALA A 19 9.49 -13.96 -12.80
CA ALA A 19 10.14 -14.11 -11.51
C ALA A 19 10.68 -12.76 -11.00
N PRO A 20 10.56 -12.45 -9.70
CA PRO A 20 11.20 -11.26 -9.16
C PRO A 20 12.71 -11.49 -9.25
N ARG A 21 13.38 -10.81 -10.19
CA ARG A 21 14.83 -10.66 -10.15
C ARG A 21 15.18 -10.13 -8.77
N LYS A 22 15.88 -10.95 -7.98
CA LYS A 22 16.45 -10.58 -6.69
C LYS A 22 17.23 -9.29 -6.90
N ARG A 23 16.66 -8.14 -6.53
CA ARG A 23 17.46 -6.97 -6.24
C ARG A 23 17.99 -7.24 -4.85
N ASP A 24 19.24 -7.69 -4.77
CA ASP A 24 20.06 -7.39 -3.62
C ASP A 24 20.07 -5.88 -3.48
N ARG A 25 19.07 -5.38 -2.73
CA ARG A 25 19.09 -4.03 -2.23
C ARG A 25 19.93 -4.12 -0.97
N SER A 26 21.25 -4.22 -1.19
CA SER A 26 22.21 -3.63 -0.27
C SER A 26 21.61 -2.33 0.23
N LEU A 27 21.60 -2.18 1.54
CA LEU A 27 21.31 -0.93 2.23
C LEU A 27 22.27 0.12 1.69
N GLU A 28 21.95 0.69 0.52
CA GLU A 28 22.58 1.90 0.04
C GLU A 28 22.01 2.99 0.93
N PRO A 29 22.84 3.62 1.78
CA PRO A 29 22.47 4.89 2.37
C PRO A 29 22.06 5.79 1.21
N CYS A 30 21.06 6.65 1.39
CA CYS A 30 20.80 7.69 0.41
C CYS A 30 22.12 8.42 0.14
N ALA A 31 22.78 8.09 -0.97
CA ALA A 31 23.92 8.83 -1.49
C ALA A 31 23.37 10.23 -1.71
N VAL A 32 23.70 11.10 -0.76
CA VAL A 32 23.52 12.53 -0.90
C VAL A 32 24.43 12.88 -2.05
N SER A 33 23.89 13.03 -3.26
CA SER A 33 24.64 13.59 -4.37
C SER A 33 25.10 14.98 -3.91
N GLU A 34 26.40 15.10 -3.70
CA GLU A 34 27.14 16.33 -3.48
C GLU A 34 26.96 17.23 -4.70
N GLU A 35 25.92 18.04 -4.71
CA GLU A 35 25.71 19.11 -5.68
C GLU A 35 25.51 20.44 -4.92
N ALA A 36 26.28 20.65 -3.85
CA ALA A 36 26.14 21.82 -2.97
C ALA A 36 27.46 22.50 -2.55
N TYR A 37 28.57 22.23 -3.25
CA TYR A 37 29.81 22.99 -3.09
C TYR A 37 30.23 23.53 -4.46
N LEU A 38 29.68 24.70 -4.80
CA LEU A 38 30.16 25.73 -5.73
C LEU A 38 28.94 26.45 -6.35
N SER A 39 28.42 27.47 -5.67
CA SER A 39 27.65 28.51 -6.35
C SER A 39 27.77 29.83 -5.61
N SER A 40 28.80 30.59 -5.99
CA SER A 40 28.79 32.03 -5.88
C SER A 40 27.56 32.58 -6.61
N GLY A 41 26.69 33.30 -5.90
CA GLY A 41 25.84 34.34 -6.48
C GLY A 41 24.66 33.94 -7.39
N ALA A 42 24.13 32.72 -7.33
CA ALA A 42 22.87 32.39 -8.02
C ALA A 42 21.66 32.51 -7.07
N GLY A 43 20.83 33.55 -7.28
CA GLY A 43 19.57 33.72 -6.56
C GLY A 43 18.74 32.44 -6.59
N SER A 44 18.12 32.09 -5.45
CA SER A 44 17.21 30.93 -5.36
C SER A 44 16.21 30.99 -6.52
N PRO A 45 16.02 29.91 -7.32
CA PRO A 45 15.06 29.90 -8.44
C PRO A 45 13.58 30.04 -8.00
N TYR A 46 13.36 30.39 -6.74
CA TYR A 46 12.09 30.60 -6.08
C TYR A 46 12.01 31.94 -5.32
N ALA A 47 13.02 32.81 -5.45
CA ALA A 47 12.97 34.17 -4.96
C ALA A 47 11.83 34.91 -5.67
N GLY A 48 10.80 35.31 -4.92
CA GLY A 48 9.59 35.96 -5.44
C GLY A 48 8.34 35.08 -5.55
N LEU A 49 8.44 33.76 -5.35
CA LEU A 49 7.24 32.91 -5.38
C LEU A 49 6.44 32.99 -4.08
N SER A 50 5.11 32.99 -4.20
CA SER A 50 4.20 32.78 -3.06
C SER A 50 4.55 31.48 -2.33
N ARG A 51 4.28 31.45 -1.02
CA ARG A 51 4.44 30.26 -0.18
C ARG A 51 3.74 29.04 -0.77
N GLU A 52 2.58 29.25 -1.39
CA GLU A 52 1.78 28.17 -1.99
C GLU A 52 2.43 27.63 -3.27
N GLU A 53 2.95 28.52 -4.12
CA GLU A 53 3.68 28.15 -5.34
C GLU A 53 4.91 27.29 -5.02
N ARG A 54 5.66 27.66 -3.96
CA ARG A 54 6.80 26.86 -3.48
C ARG A 54 6.37 25.47 -3.01
N ARG A 55 5.24 25.34 -2.32
CA ARG A 55 4.69 24.04 -1.89
C ARG A 55 4.26 23.20 -3.09
N ARG A 56 3.57 23.79 -4.06
CA ARG A 56 3.13 23.12 -5.29
C ARG A 56 4.33 22.56 -6.06
N ARG A 57 5.38 23.37 -6.29
CA ARG A 57 6.59 22.91 -6.98
C ARG A 57 7.31 21.78 -6.24
N ARG A 58 7.46 21.88 -4.90
CA ARG A 58 8.03 20.80 -4.09
C ARG A 58 7.23 19.50 -4.23
N ARG A 59 5.90 19.56 -4.17
CA ARG A 59 5.02 18.39 -4.33
C ARG A 59 5.08 17.77 -5.72
N ALA A 60 5.34 18.58 -6.76
CA ALA A 60 5.48 18.11 -8.14
C ALA A 60 6.80 17.36 -8.38
N THR A 61 7.83 17.56 -7.54
CA THR A 61 9.11 16.85 -7.70
C THR A 61 8.94 15.34 -7.58
N LEU A 62 9.67 14.59 -8.41
CA LEU A 62 9.69 13.13 -8.35
C LEU A 62 10.09 12.64 -6.95
N LYS A 63 11.11 13.27 -6.33
CA LYS A 63 11.58 12.96 -4.97
C LYS A 63 10.47 13.04 -3.93
N TYR A 64 9.62 14.07 -3.98
CA TYR A 64 8.50 14.19 -3.05
C TYR A 64 7.46 13.09 -3.30
N ARG A 65 7.09 12.85 -4.57
CA ARG A 65 6.09 11.85 -4.94
C ARG A 65 6.52 10.44 -4.56
N THR A 66 7.78 10.07 -4.83
CA THR A 66 8.32 8.75 -4.47
C THR A 66 8.40 8.58 -2.96
N ALA A 67 8.93 9.56 -2.23
CA ALA A 67 8.97 9.51 -0.77
C ALA A 67 7.56 9.37 -0.15
N HIS A 68 6.57 10.09 -0.68
CA HIS A 68 5.19 9.98 -0.21
C HIS A 68 4.59 8.61 -0.54
N ALA A 69 4.80 8.09 -1.75
CA ALA A 69 4.34 6.76 -2.14
C ALA A 69 4.97 5.65 -1.27
N THR A 70 6.27 5.74 -0.97
CA THR A 70 6.94 4.81 -0.05
C THR A 70 6.35 4.84 1.35
N ARG A 71 6.11 6.03 1.91
CA ARG A 71 5.48 6.17 3.23
C ARG A 71 4.10 5.54 3.27
N GLU A 72 3.29 5.80 2.25
CA GLU A 72 1.94 5.23 2.17
C GLU A 72 1.99 3.70 2.02
N ARG A 73 2.95 3.18 1.23
CA ARG A 73 3.16 1.73 1.11
C ARG A 73 3.47 1.09 2.47
N ILE A 74 4.39 1.67 3.24
CA ILE A 74 4.74 1.20 4.59
C ILE A 74 3.52 1.24 5.51
N ARG A 75 2.73 2.32 5.47
CA ARG A 75 1.50 2.45 6.26
C ARG A 75 0.51 1.32 5.94
N VAL A 76 0.31 1.03 4.66
CA VAL A 76 -0.59 -0.05 4.20
C VAL A 76 -0.03 -1.44 4.53
N GLU A 77 1.28 -1.66 4.43
CA GLU A 77 1.94 -2.90 4.85
C GLU A 77 1.73 -3.15 6.35
N ALA A 78 1.93 -2.15 7.19
CA ALA A 78 1.68 -2.24 8.64
C ALA A 78 0.21 -2.55 8.94
N PHE A 79 -0.72 -1.89 8.26
CA PHE A 79 -2.16 -2.19 8.36
C PHE A 79 -2.49 -3.64 7.96
N ASN A 80 -1.92 -4.13 6.85
CA ASN A 80 -2.15 -5.49 6.38
C ASN A 80 -1.53 -6.54 7.33
N ALA A 81 -0.38 -6.24 7.96
CA ALA A 81 0.22 -7.10 8.98
C ALA A 81 -0.67 -7.24 10.23
N ALA A 82 -1.31 -6.15 10.65
CA ALA A 82 -2.31 -6.18 11.72
C ALA A 82 -3.52 -7.05 11.35
N PHE A 83 -4.04 -6.93 10.12
CA PHE A 83 -5.10 -7.81 9.60
C PHE A 83 -4.70 -9.29 9.57
N GLY A 84 -3.45 -9.58 9.19
CA GLY A 84 -2.91 -10.95 9.23
C GLY A 84 -2.84 -11.50 10.65
N SER A 85 -2.47 -10.68 11.63
CA SER A 85 -2.45 -11.08 13.04
C SER A 85 -3.84 -11.35 13.58
N LEU A 86 -4.82 -10.48 13.27
CA LEU A 86 -6.22 -10.71 13.62
C LEU A 86 -6.74 -12.01 12.98
N ARG A 87 -6.47 -12.26 11.69
CA ARG A 87 -6.92 -13.47 10.97
C ARG A 87 -6.47 -14.76 11.64
N ARG A 88 -5.27 -14.80 12.23
CA ARG A 88 -4.72 -15.99 12.91
C ARG A 88 -5.49 -16.37 14.17
N LEU A 89 -6.17 -15.41 14.80
CA LEU A 89 -6.98 -15.63 16.00
C LEU A 89 -8.40 -16.11 15.68
N LEU A 90 -8.82 -16.00 14.42
CA LEU A 90 -10.19 -16.30 14.02
C LEU A 90 -10.38 -17.78 13.69
N PRO A 91 -11.43 -18.44 14.24
CA PRO A 91 -11.72 -19.83 13.94
C PRO A 91 -12.26 -19.99 12.51
N THR A 92 -11.65 -20.86 11.70
CA THR A 92 -12.09 -21.16 10.33
C THR A 92 -11.90 -22.63 9.97
N LEU A 93 -12.86 -23.21 9.23
CA LEU A 93 -12.70 -24.47 8.50
C LEU A 93 -12.72 -24.21 6.98
N PRO A 94 -11.70 -24.65 6.22
CA PRO A 94 -10.39 -25.13 6.67
C PRO A 94 -9.54 -23.99 7.29
N PRO A 95 -8.47 -24.29 8.06
CA PRO A 95 -7.68 -23.27 8.78
C PRO A 95 -7.02 -22.23 7.85
N ASP A 96 -6.76 -22.60 6.60
CA ASP A 96 -6.15 -21.80 5.55
C ASP A 96 -7.17 -21.05 4.67
N LYS A 97 -8.45 -21.04 5.05
CA LYS A 97 -9.50 -20.29 4.33
C LYS A 97 -9.09 -18.82 4.13
N LYS A 98 -9.03 -18.37 2.88
CA LYS A 98 -8.79 -16.97 2.56
C LYS A 98 -10.03 -16.15 2.93
N LEU A 99 -9.86 -15.18 3.83
CA LEU A 99 -10.91 -14.24 4.23
C LEU A 99 -10.61 -12.85 3.69
N SER A 100 -11.63 -12.17 3.17
CA SER A 100 -11.58 -10.75 2.86
C SER A 100 -11.51 -9.89 4.12
N LYS A 101 -11.13 -8.61 3.98
CA LYS A 101 -11.04 -7.68 5.12
C LYS A 101 -12.39 -7.53 5.85
N ILE A 102 -13.50 -7.51 5.13
CA ILE A 102 -14.83 -7.39 5.73
C ILE A 102 -15.24 -8.67 6.49
N GLU A 103 -14.90 -9.84 5.95
CA GLU A 103 -15.17 -11.11 6.63
C GLU A 103 -14.36 -11.25 7.92
N ILE A 104 -13.08 -10.85 7.90
CA ILE A 104 -12.23 -10.83 9.11
C ILE A 104 -12.88 -9.98 10.21
N LEU A 105 -13.36 -8.78 9.88
CA LEU A 105 -14.01 -7.89 10.85
C LEU A 105 -15.32 -8.48 11.39
N ARG A 106 -16.19 -8.99 10.52
CA ARG A 106 -17.46 -9.60 10.93
C ARG A 106 -17.23 -10.82 11.82
N LEU A 107 -16.31 -11.70 11.44
CA LEU A 107 -16.00 -12.91 12.19
C LEU A 107 -15.36 -12.59 13.55
N ALA A 108 -14.50 -11.57 13.63
CA ALA A 108 -13.96 -11.10 14.90
C ALA A 108 -15.04 -10.64 15.89
N ILE A 109 -16.01 -9.85 15.41
CA ILE A 109 -17.15 -9.39 16.22
C ILE A 109 -17.97 -10.58 16.72
N CYS A 110 -18.34 -11.51 15.81
CA CYS A 110 -19.07 -12.71 16.17
C CYS A 110 -18.30 -13.58 17.18
N TYR A 111 -16.98 -13.70 17.02
CA TYR A 111 -16.16 -14.55 17.88
C TYR A 111 -16.02 -13.97 19.29
N ILE A 112 -15.81 -12.65 19.42
CA ILE A 112 -15.83 -11.98 20.73
C ILE A 112 -17.17 -12.20 21.44
N ALA A 113 -18.29 -12.00 20.72
CA ALA A 113 -19.63 -12.20 21.28
C ALA A 113 -19.87 -13.64 21.73
N TYR A 114 -19.40 -14.62 20.93
CA TYR A 114 -19.47 -16.03 21.29
C TYR A 114 -18.68 -16.36 22.56
N LEU A 115 -17.43 -15.87 22.67
CA LEU A 115 -16.60 -16.12 23.85
C LEU A 115 -17.22 -15.49 25.11
N ASN A 116 -17.78 -14.28 25.02
CA ASN A 116 -18.48 -13.67 26.15
C ASN A 116 -19.68 -14.52 26.60
N HIS A 117 -20.49 -15.02 25.66
CA HIS A 117 -21.61 -15.89 25.99
C HIS A 117 -21.18 -17.19 26.69
N VAL A 118 -20.06 -17.78 26.28
CA VAL A 118 -19.50 -18.99 26.90
C VAL A 118 -18.97 -18.72 28.31
N LEU A 119 -18.49 -17.50 28.59
CA LEU A 119 -17.97 -17.12 29.92
C LEU A 119 -19.07 -16.70 30.90
N ASP A 120 -20.18 -16.14 30.40
CA ASP A 120 -21.32 -15.71 31.21
C ASP A 120 -22.32 -16.85 31.52
N ALA A 121 -22.13 -18.03 30.91
CA ALA A 121 -22.94 -19.24 31.09
C ALA A 121 -22.32 -20.18 32.13
#